data_AF-A0AAV5KG77-F1
#
_entry.id   AF-A0AAV5KG77-F1
#
_cell.length_a   1.000
_cell.length_b   1.000
_cell.length_c   1.000
_cell.angle_alpha   90.00
_cell.angle_beta   90.00
_cell.angle_gamma   90.00
#
_symmetry.space_group_name_H-M   'P 1'
#
loop_
_entity.id
_entity.type
_entity.pdbx_description
1 polymer ?
#
loop_
_entity_poly.entity_id
_entity_poly.type
_entity_poly.pdbx_seq_one_letter_code
_entity_poly.pdbx_strand_id
1 'polypeptide(L)'
;MLHSPTLTRLITIFSFLLLLPPSFSKVLRSASFDCGILRNEKYPFWNNNTPKDCRLVGFQLNCAEPSPIIDIGQDGKFRLLQVNQMSYTMTLGPKDPSGYICPKNPQNRTLLHPCLKLSKFNQNIRLLYNCAPAQVTLPPENTTNSGQPKYNNIDPFVLNESVVGRNDYRELFTRGATFEIEVNQTVYQKFQNLRLVDALSGGFGVVSNVSGVLRGQCVGLGGICKSNSMLIRPNL
;
A
#
# COMPACT_ATOMS: atom_id res chain seq x y z
N MET A 1 -31.14 40.14 57.60
CA MET A 1 -30.55 39.64 56.34
C MET A 1 -29.67 38.43 56.67
N LEU A 2 -30.22 37.22 56.60
CA LEU A 2 -29.45 35.99 56.84
C LEU A 2 -28.67 35.63 55.57
N HIS A 3 -27.38 35.94 55.54
CA HIS A 3 -26.46 35.34 54.58
C HIS A 3 -26.17 33.91 55.04
N SER A 4 -26.81 32.93 54.39
CA SER A 4 -26.53 31.52 54.66
C SER A 4 -25.20 31.13 53.98
N PRO A 5 -24.16 30.76 54.74
CA PRO A 5 -22.83 30.48 54.20
C PRO A 5 -22.81 29.22 53.30
N THR A 6 -23.85 28.38 53.37
CA THR A 6 -24.02 27.19 52.52
C THR A 6 -24.48 27.56 51.12
N LEU A 7 -25.34 28.59 50.99
CA LEU A 7 -25.85 29.05 49.70
C LEU A 7 -24.73 29.70 48.87
N THR A 8 -23.88 30.50 49.51
CA THR A 8 -22.74 31.16 48.85
C THR A 8 -21.73 30.14 48.33
N ARG A 9 -21.48 29.06 49.09
CA ARG A 9 -20.59 27.97 48.66
C ARG A 9 -21.14 27.20 47.45
N LEU A 10 -22.44 26.92 47.42
CA LEU A 10 -23.09 26.25 46.29
C LEU A 10 -23.02 27.09 45.01
N ILE A 11 -23.25 28.40 45.12
CA ILE A 11 -23.16 29.33 43.97
C ILE A 11 -21.73 29.42 43.43
N THR A 12 -20.71 29.44 44.31
CA THR A 12 -19.31 29.44 43.86
C THR A 12 -18.90 28.14 43.16
N ILE A 13 -19.37 26.97 43.63
CA ILE A 13 -19.09 25.67 43.01
C ILE A 13 -19.78 25.57 41.65
N PHE A 14 -21.04 25.99 41.56
CA PHE A 14 -21.78 26.00 40.30
C PHE A 14 -21.17 26.96 39.27
N SER A 15 -20.70 28.13 39.72
CA SER A 15 -19.99 29.09 38.86
C SER A 15 -18.63 28.55 38.40
N PHE A 16 -17.89 27.82 39.25
CA PHE A 16 -16.65 27.13 38.87
C PHE A 16 -16.92 25.99 37.87
N LEU A 17 -18.03 25.28 37.99
CA LEU A 17 -18.47 24.23 37.05
C LEU A 17 -18.93 24.81 35.70
N LEU A 18 -19.47 26.02 35.68
CA LEU A 18 -19.83 26.76 34.45
C LEU A 18 -18.63 27.45 33.79
N LEU A 19 -17.57 27.75 34.56
CA LEU A 19 -16.29 28.29 34.08
C LEU A 19 -15.30 27.22 33.64
N LEU A 20 -15.50 25.96 34.03
CA LEU A 20 -14.80 24.85 33.40
C LEU A 20 -15.22 24.82 31.93
N PRO A 21 -14.29 24.99 30.97
CA PRO A 21 -14.64 24.86 29.58
C PRO A 21 -15.32 23.50 29.43
N PRO A 22 -16.51 23.41 28.78
CA PRO A 22 -17.09 22.11 28.48
C PRO A 22 -15.96 21.35 27.81
N SER A 23 -15.52 20.25 28.42
CA SER A 23 -14.46 19.43 27.86
C SER A 23 -15.00 18.97 26.52
N PHE A 24 -14.66 19.72 25.46
CA PHE A 24 -14.95 19.41 24.08
C PHE A 24 -14.05 18.23 23.77
N SER A 25 -14.45 17.07 24.28
CA SER A 25 -14.02 15.79 23.75
C SER A 25 -14.72 15.73 22.39
N LYS A 26 -14.19 16.47 21.41
CA LYS A 26 -14.47 16.22 20.00
C LYS A 26 -13.97 14.81 19.78
N VAL A 27 -14.86 13.83 19.93
CA VAL A 27 -14.59 12.46 19.50
C VAL A 27 -14.35 12.57 18.00
N LEU A 28 -13.08 12.55 17.61
CA LEU A 28 -12.67 12.68 16.22
C LEU A 28 -13.05 11.37 15.53
N ARG A 29 -14.24 11.37 14.92
CA ARG A 29 -14.77 10.23 14.17
C ARG A 29 -14.27 10.34 12.73
N SER A 30 -13.61 9.31 12.23
CA SER A 30 -13.46 9.13 10.78
C SER A 30 -14.83 8.69 10.23
N ALA A 31 -15.51 9.58 9.52
CA ALA A 31 -16.63 9.16 8.68
C ALA A 31 -16.11 8.25 7.56
N SER A 32 -16.92 7.28 7.14
CA SER A 32 -16.59 6.55 5.93
C SER A 32 -16.77 7.43 4.69
N PHE A 33 -16.05 7.11 3.64
CA PHE A 33 -16.08 7.86 2.39
C PHE A 33 -15.88 6.94 1.19
N ASP A 34 -16.37 7.38 0.03
CA ASP A 34 -16.11 6.71 -1.23
C ASP A 34 -14.90 7.34 -1.92
N CYS A 35 -14.16 6.53 -2.68
CA CYS A 35 -12.97 6.95 -3.39
C CYS A 35 -12.82 6.14 -4.67
N GLY A 36 -13.20 6.71 -5.81
CA GLY A 36 -13.17 6.01 -7.09
C GLY A 36 -14.03 4.74 -7.06
N ILE A 37 -13.43 3.59 -7.38
CA ILE A 37 -14.06 2.26 -7.32
C ILE A 37 -14.27 1.74 -5.89
N LEU A 38 -13.59 2.32 -4.90
CA LEU A 38 -13.65 1.91 -3.51
C LEU A 38 -14.83 2.58 -2.81
N ARG A 39 -15.55 1.80 -2.00
CA ARG A 39 -16.79 2.23 -1.34
C ARG A 39 -16.70 2.03 0.16
N ASN A 40 -17.24 2.98 0.90
CA ASN A 40 -17.30 2.92 2.37
C ASN A 40 -15.90 2.72 3.00
N GLU A 41 -14.88 3.40 2.46
CA GLU A 41 -13.54 3.41 3.01
C GLU A 41 -13.50 4.14 4.35
N LYS A 42 -12.71 3.61 5.27
CA LYS A 42 -12.61 4.09 6.65
C LYS A 42 -11.17 4.02 7.13
N TYR A 43 -10.94 4.51 8.33
CA TYR A 43 -9.64 4.39 8.99
C TYR A 43 -9.07 2.96 8.86
N PRO A 44 -7.80 2.77 8.46
CA PRO A 44 -6.73 3.78 8.41
C PRO A 44 -6.71 4.65 7.15
N PHE A 45 -7.54 4.38 6.15
CA PHE A 45 -7.58 5.20 4.94
C PHE A 45 -8.17 6.58 5.22
N TRP A 46 -7.62 7.59 4.57
CA TRP A 46 -8.05 8.97 4.73
C TRP A 46 -7.85 9.79 3.46
N ASN A 47 -8.55 10.93 3.38
CA ASN A 47 -8.41 11.89 2.29
C ASN A 47 -8.25 13.31 2.85
N ASN A 48 -8.22 14.32 1.97
CA ASN A 48 -8.00 15.71 2.38
C ASN A 48 -9.07 16.25 3.36
N ASN A 49 -10.27 15.65 3.40
CA ASN A 49 -11.36 16.03 4.30
C ASN A 49 -11.27 15.36 5.68
N THR A 50 -10.43 14.33 5.83
CA THR A 50 -10.27 13.63 7.13
C THR A 50 -9.55 14.54 8.14
N PRO A 51 -10.01 14.66 9.40
CA PRO A 51 -9.31 15.42 10.43
C PRO A 51 -7.86 14.99 10.60
N LYS A 52 -6.95 15.94 10.84
CA LYS A 52 -5.50 15.68 10.88
C LYS A 52 -5.11 14.58 11.88
N ASP A 53 -5.74 14.55 13.05
CA ASP A 53 -5.39 13.55 14.09
C ASP A 53 -5.87 12.13 13.74
N CYS A 54 -6.79 12.00 12.77
CA CYS A 54 -7.27 10.73 12.21
C CYS A 54 -6.54 10.33 10.92
N ARG A 55 -5.37 10.92 10.63
CA ARG A 55 -4.55 10.57 9.46
C ARG A 55 -3.38 9.70 9.87
N LEU A 56 -3.25 8.54 9.23
CA LEU A 56 -2.10 7.66 9.36
C LEU A 56 -1.23 7.79 8.11
N VAL A 57 0.01 8.23 8.25
CA VAL A 57 0.96 8.28 7.13
C VAL A 57 1.01 6.92 6.45
N GLY A 58 1.03 6.93 5.11
CA GLY A 58 1.02 5.73 4.29
C GLY A 58 -0.36 5.26 3.82
N PHE A 59 -1.44 5.91 4.27
CA PHE A 59 -2.82 5.53 3.97
C PHE A 59 -3.66 6.67 3.35
N GLN A 60 -3.00 7.71 2.84
CA GLN A 60 -3.70 8.76 2.11
C GLN A 60 -4.21 8.24 0.77
N LEU A 61 -5.49 8.43 0.49
CA LEU A 61 -6.09 8.16 -0.80
C LEU A 61 -6.31 9.46 -1.58
N ASN A 62 -5.84 9.47 -2.82
CA ASN A 62 -6.22 10.42 -3.85
C ASN A 62 -7.25 9.78 -4.79
N CYS A 63 -8.44 10.35 -4.82
CA CYS A 63 -9.62 9.82 -5.51
C CYS A 63 -9.87 10.45 -6.88
N ALA A 64 -8.89 11.19 -7.44
CA ALA A 64 -9.06 11.87 -8.73
C ALA A 64 -9.20 10.90 -9.91
N GLU A 65 -8.65 9.69 -9.79
CA GLU A 65 -8.73 8.61 -10.79
C GLU A 65 -9.75 7.55 -10.35
N PRO A 66 -10.35 6.79 -11.30
CA PRO A 66 -11.26 5.69 -10.97
C PRO A 66 -10.65 4.66 -10.02
N SER A 67 -9.39 4.27 -10.26
CA SER A 67 -8.58 3.52 -9.29
C SER A 67 -7.84 4.52 -8.41
N PRO A 68 -8.14 4.59 -7.10
CA PRO A 68 -7.47 5.55 -6.22
C PRO A 68 -5.97 5.36 -6.19
N ILE A 69 -5.24 6.46 -6.00
CA ILE A 69 -3.81 6.42 -5.72
C ILE A 69 -3.61 6.47 -4.21
N ILE A 70 -2.92 5.48 -3.67
CA ILE A 70 -2.45 5.47 -2.28
C ILE A 70 -1.01 5.99 -2.21
N ASP A 71 -0.76 6.88 -1.25
CA ASP A 71 0.58 7.39 -0.94
C ASP A 71 1.14 6.66 0.30
N ILE A 72 2.14 5.81 0.09
CA ILE A 72 2.80 4.98 1.11
C ILE A 72 4.02 5.73 1.71
N GLY A 73 4.09 7.05 1.55
CA GLY A 73 5.18 7.86 2.07
C GLY A 73 6.48 7.58 1.32
N GLN A 74 7.49 7.06 2.03
CA GLN A 74 8.82 6.80 1.46
C GLN A 74 8.82 5.73 0.36
N ASP A 75 7.89 4.76 0.41
CA ASP A 75 7.76 3.73 -0.62
C ASP A 75 7.10 4.25 -1.91
N GLY A 76 6.57 5.47 -1.87
CA GLY A 76 5.98 6.16 -3.02
C GLY A 76 4.48 5.89 -3.23
N LYS A 77 4.03 6.11 -4.46
CA LYS A 77 2.61 6.11 -4.85
C LYS A 77 2.24 4.91 -5.69
N PHE A 78 1.12 4.28 -5.34
CA PHE A 78 0.61 3.07 -5.99
C PHE A 78 -0.87 3.24 -6.35
N ARG A 79 -1.33 2.53 -7.38
CA ARG A 79 -2.75 2.32 -7.61
C ARG A 79 -3.27 1.33 -6.58
N LEU A 80 -4.37 1.68 -5.93
CA LEU A 80 -5.08 0.80 -5.02
C LEU A 80 -6.15 0.06 -5.83
N LEU A 81 -5.86 -1.19 -6.19
CA LEU A 81 -6.71 -1.98 -7.08
C LEU A 81 -7.87 -2.64 -6.33
N GLN A 82 -7.60 -3.12 -5.12
CA GLN A 82 -8.57 -3.82 -4.28
C GLN A 82 -8.26 -3.58 -2.81
N VAL A 83 -9.31 -3.56 -1.99
CA VAL A 83 -9.24 -3.50 -0.52
C VAL A 83 -10.21 -4.53 0.04
N ASN A 84 -9.77 -5.29 1.03
CA ASN A 84 -10.63 -6.07 1.90
C ASN A 84 -10.43 -5.57 3.34
N GLN A 85 -11.43 -4.83 3.82
CA GLN A 85 -11.39 -4.23 5.16
C GLN A 85 -11.51 -5.26 6.29
N MET A 86 -12.04 -6.46 6.03
CA MET A 86 -12.17 -7.50 7.06
C MET A 86 -10.84 -8.19 7.33
N SER A 87 -10.10 -8.51 6.28
CA SER A 87 -8.76 -9.12 6.37
C SER A 87 -7.62 -8.10 6.44
N TYR A 88 -7.93 -6.80 6.33
CA TYR A 88 -6.95 -5.71 6.25
C TYR A 88 -5.93 -5.92 5.14
N THR A 89 -6.37 -6.45 4.01
CA THR A 89 -5.51 -6.71 2.85
C THR A 89 -5.85 -5.78 1.71
N MET A 90 -4.86 -5.42 0.91
CA MET A 90 -5.04 -4.62 -0.29
C MET A 90 -4.14 -5.11 -1.42
N THR A 91 -4.54 -4.85 -2.66
CA THR A 91 -3.72 -5.10 -3.85
C THR A 91 -3.22 -3.78 -4.39
N LEU A 92 -1.90 -3.64 -4.46
CA LEU A 92 -1.22 -2.46 -4.97
C LEU A 92 -0.66 -2.71 -6.36
N GLY A 93 -0.99 -1.83 -7.30
CA GLY A 93 -0.40 -1.81 -8.63
C GLY A 93 0.55 -0.62 -8.78
N PRO A 94 1.60 -0.73 -9.62
CA PRO A 94 2.36 0.43 -10.06
C PRO A 94 1.45 1.56 -10.59
N LYS A 95 1.75 2.81 -10.21
CA LYS A 95 1.09 3.97 -10.83
C LYS A 95 1.41 4.07 -12.33
N ASP A 96 2.58 3.63 -12.74
CA ASP A 96 2.98 3.53 -14.14
C ASP A 96 3.66 2.17 -14.38
N PRO A 97 2.91 1.14 -14.82
CA PRO A 97 3.46 -0.17 -15.13
C PRO A 97 4.48 -0.13 -16.28
N SER A 98 4.30 0.76 -17.26
CA SER A 98 5.25 0.91 -18.37
C SER A 98 6.59 1.49 -17.91
N GLY A 99 6.59 2.30 -16.85
CA GLY A 99 7.82 2.80 -16.23
C GLY A 99 8.72 1.72 -15.61
N TYR A 100 8.23 0.48 -15.47
CA TYR A 100 9.03 -0.68 -15.05
C TYR A 100 9.66 -1.40 -16.24
N ILE A 101 9.35 -1.04 -17.47
CA ILE A 101 9.98 -1.59 -18.67
C ILE A 101 11.23 -0.76 -18.94
N CYS A 102 12.41 -1.35 -18.74
CA CYS A 102 13.70 -0.69 -18.92
C CYS A 102 13.84 0.68 -18.21
N PRO A 103 13.68 0.73 -16.88
CA PRO A 103 13.87 1.97 -16.14
C PRO A 103 15.32 2.43 -16.23
N LYS A 104 15.53 3.75 -16.26
CA LYS A 104 16.89 4.34 -16.32
C LYS A 104 17.77 3.96 -15.13
N ASN A 105 17.16 3.72 -13.96
CA ASN A 105 17.84 3.30 -12.76
C ASN A 105 16.99 2.19 -12.09
N PRO A 106 17.19 0.93 -12.49
CA PRO A 106 16.47 -0.16 -11.88
C PRO A 106 17.00 -0.38 -10.45
N GLN A 107 16.08 -0.58 -9.51
CA GLN A 107 16.37 -0.76 -8.09
C GLN A 107 15.43 -1.82 -7.53
N ASN A 108 15.94 -2.66 -6.63
CA ASN A 108 15.07 -3.56 -5.87
C ASN A 108 14.15 -2.71 -5.01
N ARG A 109 12.84 -2.90 -5.16
CA ARG A 109 11.86 -2.22 -4.32
C ARG A 109 11.45 -3.17 -3.20
N THR A 110 11.81 -2.79 -1.99
CA THR A 110 11.29 -3.43 -0.78
C THR A 110 10.24 -2.51 -0.19
N LEU A 111 9.11 -3.06 0.25
CA LEU A 111 8.11 -2.30 0.99
C LEU A 111 8.63 -2.09 2.42
N LEU A 112 8.98 -0.85 2.77
CA LEU A 112 9.61 -0.50 4.05
C LEU A 112 8.63 0.09 5.08
N HIS A 113 7.38 0.36 4.68
CA HIS A 113 6.39 0.92 5.58
C HIS A 113 6.11 0.01 6.81
N PRO A 114 6.28 0.49 8.05
CA PRO A 114 6.24 -0.37 9.25
C PRO A 114 4.86 -0.97 9.55
N CYS A 115 3.78 -0.34 9.04
CA CYS A 115 2.42 -0.86 9.18
C CYS A 115 2.01 -1.82 8.06
N LEU A 116 2.82 -2.00 7.02
CA LEU A 116 2.48 -2.81 5.86
C LEU A 116 3.45 -3.97 5.74
N LYS A 117 2.93 -5.12 5.30
CA LYS A 117 3.72 -6.31 5.00
C LYS A 117 3.30 -6.87 3.66
N LEU A 118 4.26 -7.41 2.92
CA LEU A 118 3.94 -8.14 1.70
C LEU A 118 3.11 -9.38 2.04
N SER A 119 2.15 -9.69 1.17
CA SER A 119 1.34 -10.90 1.30
C SER A 119 2.21 -12.13 1.05
N LYS A 120 2.06 -13.16 1.88
CA LYS A 120 2.70 -14.47 1.67
C LYS A 120 2.23 -15.19 0.38
N PHE A 121 1.16 -14.71 -0.23
CA PHE A 121 0.64 -15.22 -1.51
C PHE A 121 1.21 -14.47 -2.71
N ASN A 122 2.13 -13.54 -2.52
CA ASN A 122 2.87 -12.99 -3.65
C ASN A 122 3.92 -13.99 -4.12
N GLN A 123 4.33 -13.82 -5.37
CA GLN A 123 5.41 -14.55 -6.00
C GLN A 123 6.44 -13.57 -6.49
N ASN A 124 7.71 -13.94 -6.35
CA ASN A 124 8.82 -13.17 -6.89
C ASN A 124 9.06 -13.59 -8.34
N ILE A 125 9.04 -12.62 -9.24
CA ILE A 125 9.55 -12.80 -10.59
C ILE A 125 10.85 -12.02 -10.73
N ARG A 126 11.85 -12.67 -11.34
CA ARG A 126 13.14 -12.03 -11.61
C ARG A 126 13.15 -11.55 -13.04
N LEU A 127 13.32 -10.25 -13.21
CA LEU A 127 13.42 -9.59 -14.50
C LEU A 127 14.90 -9.36 -14.83
N LEU A 128 15.30 -9.74 -16.04
CA LEU A 128 16.59 -9.40 -16.61
C LEU A 128 16.42 -8.23 -17.58
N TYR A 129 16.97 -7.08 -17.20
CA TYR A 129 17.01 -5.90 -18.05
C TYR A 129 18.26 -5.92 -18.91
N ASN A 130 18.06 -6.07 -20.22
CA ASN A 130 19.12 -5.94 -21.22
C ASN A 130 18.66 -4.94 -22.29
N CYS A 131 18.44 -3.70 -21.86
CA CYS A 131 17.76 -2.62 -22.59
C CYS A 131 18.52 -2.05 -23.79
N ALA A 132 19.63 -2.69 -24.19
CA ALA A 132 20.27 -2.40 -25.45
C ALA A 132 19.51 -3.13 -26.56
N PRO A 133 19.35 -2.56 -27.77
CA PRO A 133 18.75 -3.24 -28.91
C PRO A 133 19.72 -4.30 -29.45
N ALA A 134 20.02 -5.32 -28.66
CA ALA A 134 20.83 -6.46 -29.05
C ALA A 134 19.88 -7.59 -29.48
N GLN A 135 20.16 -8.19 -30.64
CA GLN A 135 19.53 -9.41 -31.10
C GLN A 135 20.01 -10.56 -30.19
N VAL A 136 19.35 -10.76 -29.06
CA VAL A 136 19.59 -11.93 -28.22
C VAL A 136 18.63 -13.02 -28.67
N THR A 137 19.17 -14.07 -29.30
CA THR A 137 18.42 -15.27 -29.64
C THR A 137 18.36 -16.18 -28.40
N LEU A 138 17.19 -16.33 -27.80
CA LEU A 138 16.97 -17.27 -26.69
C LEU A 138 16.42 -18.60 -27.23
N PRO A 139 16.80 -19.76 -26.66
CA PRO A 139 16.18 -21.04 -26.99
C PRO A 139 14.67 -21.02 -26.64
N PRO A 140 13.77 -21.46 -27.54
CA PRO A 140 12.31 -21.33 -27.39
C PRO A 140 11.73 -21.99 -26.14
N GLU A 141 12.40 -22.99 -25.57
CA GLU A 141 11.86 -23.83 -24.48
C GLU A 141 11.90 -23.16 -23.09
N ASN A 142 12.59 -22.03 -22.92
CA ASN A 142 12.90 -21.51 -21.58
C ASN A 142 12.48 -20.05 -21.34
N THR A 143 11.72 -19.45 -22.27
CA THR A 143 11.11 -18.12 -22.12
C THR A 143 9.60 -18.24 -22.10
N THR A 144 8.98 -17.98 -20.95
CA THR A 144 7.53 -17.81 -20.88
C THR A 144 7.23 -16.35 -21.18
N ASN A 145 6.45 -16.10 -22.23
CA ASN A 145 6.20 -14.80 -22.88
C ASN A 145 7.28 -14.30 -23.84
N SER A 146 7.35 -14.90 -25.02
CA SER A 146 7.36 -14.09 -26.24
C SER A 146 6.31 -14.62 -27.20
N GLY A 147 5.09 -14.80 -26.69
CA GLY A 147 3.92 -14.94 -27.55
C GLY A 147 3.55 -13.60 -28.18
N GLN A 148 4.45 -12.95 -28.92
CA GLN A 148 4.17 -12.04 -30.05
C GLN A 148 5.45 -11.75 -30.87
N PRO A 149 5.31 -11.60 -32.20
CA PRO A 149 6.40 -11.23 -33.11
C PRO A 149 6.76 -9.76 -32.93
N LYS A 150 8.06 -9.46 -32.87
CA LYS A 150 8.67 -8.16 -33.22
C LYS A 150 7.88 -6.91 -32.77
N TYR A 151 8.10 -6.46 -31.54
CA TYR A 151 8.09 -5.03 -31.24
C TYR A 151 9.35 -4.70 -30.43
N ASN A 152 10.07 -3.67 -30.88
CA ASN A 152 11.33 -3.09 -30.39
C ASN A 152 11.93 -3.73 -29.11
N ASN A 153 13.09 -4.40 -29.27
CA ASN A 153 14.01 -5.04 -28.29
C ASN A 153 14.18 -4.38 -26.88
N ILE A 154 13.13 -4.08 -26.12
CA ILE A 154 13.20 -3.31 -24.86
C ILE A 154 12.42 -3.98 -23.71
N ASP A 155 11.59 -4.99 -23.95
CA ASP A 155 10.94 -5.71 -22.83
C ASP A 155 11.97 -6.56 -22.07
N PRO A 156 12.05 -6.46 -20.72
CA PRO A 156 12.96 -7.29 -19.95
C PRO A 156 12.50 -8.75 -19.95
N PHE A 157 13.46 -9.66 -19.95
CA PHE A 157 13.19 -11.09 -19.93
C PHE A 157 12.76 -11.53 -18.55
N VAL A 158 11.71 -12.33 -18.46
CA VAL A 158 11.30 -12.96 -17.20
C VAL A 158 12.04 -14.28 -17.06
N LEU A 159 12.81 -14.39 -15.99
CA LEU A 159 13.61 -15.56 -15.71
C LEU A 159 12.81 -16.52 -14.83
N ASN A 160 12.71 -17.76 -15.28
CA ASN A 160 12.28 -18.87 -14.43
C ASN A 160 13.47 -19.31 -13.54
N GLU A 161 13.20 -19.81 -12.34
CA GLU A 161 14.23 -20.36 -11.44
C GLU A 161 15.10 -21.43 -12.12
N SER A 162 14.52 -22.21 -13.04
CA SER A 162 15.24 -23.23 -13.83
C SER A 162 16.26 -22.68 -14.85
N VAL A 163 16.25 -21.36 -15.08
CA VAL A 163 17.19 -20.65 -15.98
C VAL A 163 18.31 -20.00 -15.17
N VAL A 164 18.06 -19.71 -13.89
CA VAL A 164 19.05 -19.12 -12.97
C VAL A 164 20.11 -20.16 -12.65
N GLY A 165 21.35 -19.95 -13.13
CA GLY A 165 22.49 -20.84 -12.87
C GLY A 165 22.86 -21.78 -14.02
N ARG A 166 22.18 -21.72 -15.17
CA ARG A 166 22.66 -22.42 -16.39
C ARG A 166 23.80 -21.63 -17.04
N ASN A 167 24.87 -22.35 -17.41
CA ASN A 167 26.05 -21.77 -18.05
C ASN A 167 25.72 -21.09 -19.39
N ASP A 168 24.72 -21.58 -20.11
CA ASP A 168 24.32 -21.09 -21.43
C ASP A 168 23.78 -19.64 -21.40
N TYR A 169 23.40 -19.13 -20.23
CA TYR A 169 22.84 -17.78 -20.06
C TYR A 169 23.81 -16.82 -19.38
N ARG A 170 25.05 -17.25 -19.09
CA ARG A 170 26.03 -16.48 -18.31
C ARG A 170 26.30 -15.10 -18.93
N GLU A 171 26.44 -15.03 -20.26
CA GLU A 171 26.72 -13.78 -20.97
C GLU A 171 25.60 -12.73 -20.85
N LEU A 172 24.35 -13.18 -20.71
CA LEU A 172 23.20 -12.30 -20.53
C LEU A 172 23.18 -11.68 -19.13
N PHE A 173 23.54 -12.47 -18.12
CA PHE A 173 23.70 -11.98 -16.75
C PHE A 173 24.91 -11.06 -16.59
N THR A 174 25.97 -11.21 -17.40
CA THR A 174 27.13 -10.31 -17.35
C THR A 174 26.82 -8.92 -17.89
N ARG A 175 25.89 -8.82 -18.86
CA ARG A 175 25.56 -7.56 -19.55
C ARG A 175 24.28 -6.90 -19.05
N GLY A 176 23.35 -7.69 -18.53
CA GLY A 176 22.08 -7.22 -18.02
C GLY A 176 22.08 -7.05 -16.50
N ALA A 177 21.10 -6.29 -16.00
CA ALA A 177 20.87 -6.14 -14.57
C ALA A 177 19.60 -6.90 -14.18
N THR A 178 19.64 -7.63 -13.06
CA THR A 178 18.50 -8.44 -12.58
C THR A 178 17.82 -7.81 -11.39
N PHE A 179 16.49 -7.75 -11.40
CA PHE A 179 15.69 -7.24 -10.29
C PHE A 179 14.54 -8.17 -9.98
N GLU A 180 14.19 -8.22 -8.70
CA GLU A 180 13.03 -8.96 -8.23
C GLU A 180 11.86 -8.02 -8.04
N ILE A 181 10.70 -8.49 -8.48
CA ILE A 181 9.44 -7.79 -8.28
C ILE A 181 8.40 -8.77 -7.76
N GLU A 182 7.56 -8.24 -6.88
CA GLU A 182 6.43 -8.95 -6.30
C GLU A 182 5.25 -8.89 -7.28
N VAL A 183 4.64 -10.04 -7.54
CA VAL A 183 3.38 -10.16 -8.28
C VAL A 183 2.40 -11.04 -7.52
N ASN A 184 1.10 -10.79 -7.71
CA ASN A 184 0.08 -11.63 -7.10
C ASN A 184 0.14 -13.09 -7.65
N GLN A 185 -0.14 -14.09 -6.81
CA GLN A 185 -0.22 -15.51 -7.22
C GLN A 185 -1.04 -15.74 -8.50
N THR A 186 -2.20 -15.09 -8.59
CA THR A 186 -3.14 -15.28 -9.72
C THR A 186 -2.57 -14.73 -11.02
N VAL A 187 -1.78 -13.64 -10.94
CA VAL A 187 -1.01 -13.10 -12.06
C VAL A 187 0.12 -14.04 -12.41
N TYR A 188 0.88 -14.52 -11.41
CA TYR A 188 2.00 -15.44 -11.60
C TYR A 188 1.58 -16.73 -12.33
N GLN A 189 0.44 -17.32 -11.96
CA GLN A 189 -0.06 -18.54 -12.60
C GLN A 189 -0.42 -18.34 -14.09
N LYS A 190 -0.84 -17.13 -14.45
CA LYS A 190 -1.19 -16.77 -15.84
C LYS A 190 -0.05 -16.08 -16.56
N PHE A 191 1.11 -15.95 -15.91
CA PHE A 191 2.17 -15.07 -16.35
C PHE A 191 2.57 -15.40 -17.78
N GLN A 192 2.71 -16.70 -18.13
CA GLN A 192 3.08 -17.19 -19.46
C GLN A 192 2.12 -16.81 -20.61
N ASN A 193 0.97 -16.22 -20.29
CA ASN A 193 -0.04 -15.75 -21.26
C ASN A 193 -0.29 -14.24 -21.15
N LEU A 194 0.52 -13.52 -20.38
CA LEU A 194 0.37 -12.08 -20.13
C LEU A 194 1.57 -11.33 -20.67
N ARG A 195 1.33 -10.14 -21.23
CA ARG A 195 2.41 -9.18 -21.44
C ARG A 195 2.92 -8.73 -20.08
N LEU A 196 4.22 -8.43 -19.98
CA LEU A 196 4.81 -7.98 -18.72
C LEU A 196 4.07 -6.75 -18.15
N VAL A 197 3.69 -5.79 -19.00
CA VAL A 197 2.92 -4.60 -18.58
C VAL A 197 1.57 -4.97 -17.95
N ASP A 198 0.90 -6.00 -18.45
CA ASP A 198 -0.40 -6.44 -17.94
C ASP A 198 -0.23 -7.19 -16.62
N ALA A 199 0.83 -8.01 -16.51
CA ALA A 199 1.17 -8.68 -15.27
C ALA A 199 1.52 -7.67 -14.16
N LEU A 200 2.35 -6.67 -14.47
CA LEU A 200 2.66 -5.56 -13.57
C LEU A 200 1.42 -4.79 -13.15
N SER A 201 0.49 -4.56 -14.10
CA SER A 201 -0.78 -3.88 -13.84
C SER A 201 -1.68 -4.66 -12.87
N GLY A 202 -1.54 -5.98 -12.80
CA GLY A 202 -2.24 -6.83 -11.83
C GLY A 202 -1.76 -6.67 -10.38
N GLY A 203 -0.58 -6.08 -10.18
CA GLY A 203 -0.07 -5.70 -8.87
C GLY A 203 0.30 -6.85 -7.94
N PHE A 204 0.49 -6.51 -6.66
CA PHE A 204 0.89 -7.41 -5.59
C PHE A 204 0.06 -7.18 -4.32
N GLY A 205 -0.09 -8.21 -3.51
CA GLY A 205 -0.85 -8.17 -2.26
C GLY A 205 -0.04 -7.58 -1.10
N VAL A 206 -0.71 -6.79 -0.28
CA VAL A 206 -0.18 -6.17 0.94
C VAL A 206 -1.16 -6.38 2.08
N VAL A 207 -0.65 -6.69 3.26
CA VAL A 207 -1.40 -6.83 4.51
C VAL A 207 -1.08 -5.64 5.40
N SER A 208 -2.11 -4.92 5.85
CA SER A 208 -2.00 -3.84 6.82
C SER A 208 -2.09 -4.39 8.24
N ASN A 209 -1.13 -4.05 9.09
CA ASN A 209 -1.13 -4.37 10.50
C ASN A 209 -2.02 -3.39 11.29
N VAL A 210 -3.33 -3.37 10.99
CA VAL A 210 -4.26 -2.46 11.68
C VAL A 210 -4.32 -2.73 13.19
N SER A 211 -4.13 -3.98 13.61
CA SER A 211 -4.00 -4.30 15.05
C SER A 211 -2.79 -3.61 15.70
N GLY A 212 -1.67 -3.51 14.97
CA GLY A 212 -0.49 -2.78 15.41
C GLY A 212 -0.68 -1.29 15.38
N VAL A 213 -1.36 -0.75 14.36
CA VAL A 213 -1.77 0.65 14.29
C VAL A 213 -2.56 1.05 15.55
N LEU A 214 -3.55 0.26 15.95
CA LEU A 214 -4.38 0.53 17.13
C LEU A 214 -3.64 0.38 18.46
N ARG A 215 -2.63 -0.50 18.51
CA ARG A 215 -1.73 -0.68 19.67
C ARG A 215 -0.58 0.33 19.69
N GLY A 216 -0.57 1.30 18.77
CA GLY A 216 0.50 2.27 18.65
C GLY A 216 1.81 1.68 18.15
N GLN A 217 1.87 0.44 17.65
CA GLN A 217 3.10 -0.18 17.11
C GLN A 217 3.61 0.49 15.84
N CYS A 218 2.81 1.38 15.24
CA CYS A 218 3.21 2.31 14.19
C CYS A 218 3.52 3.71 14.76
N VAL A 219 4.25 3.77 15.89
CA VAL A 219 4.59 5.03 16.59
C VAL A 219 5.27 6.00 15.61
N GLY A 220 4.84 7.26 15.58
CA GLY A 220 5.46 8.32 14.78
C GLY A 220 4.82 8.55 13.40
N LEU A 221 3.91 7.68 12.95
CA LEU A 221 3.16 7.86 11.69
C LEU A 221 1.79 8.54 11.86
N GLY A 222 1.44 8.95 13.09
CA GLY A 222 0.15 9.55 13.43
C GLY A 222 -0.98 8.53 13.59
N GLY A 223 -2.23 8.99 13.48
CA GLY A 223 -3.39 8.12 13.27
C GLY A 223 -4.15 7.62 14.50
N ILE A 224 -4.07 8.22 15.69
CA ILE A 224 -4.95 7.76 16.78
C ILE A 224 -6.37 8.32 16.56
N CYS A 225 -7.23 7.52 15.93
CA CYS A 225 -8.64 7.86 15.69
C CYS A 225 -9.56 6.98 16.55
N LYS A 226 -10.46 7.59 17.35
CA LYS A 226 -11.45 6.84 18.15
C LYS A 226 -12.65 6.48 17.27
N SER A 227 -12.70 5.25 16.74
CA SER A 227 -13.91 4.73 16.09
C SER A 227 -14.89 4.17 17.12
N ASN A 228 -16.17 4.54 17.00
CA ASN A 228 -17.26 4.03 17.85
C ASN A 228 -17.51 2.51 17.68
N SER A 229 -16.85 1.85 16.72
CA SER A 229 -17.07 0.44 16.37
C SER A 229 -16.00 -0.53 16.89
N MET A 230 -15.06 -0.09 17.74
CA MET A 230 -14.18 -1.00 18.48
C MET A 230 -14.27 -0.70 19.98
N LEU A 231 -15.36 -1.18 20.59
CA LEU A 231 -15.35 -1.54 22.00
C LEU A 231 -14.52 -2.83 22.14
N ILE A 232 -13.19 -2.70 22.15
CA ILE A 232 -12.36 -3.75 22.74
C ILE A 232 -11.91 -3.18 24.08
N ARG A 233 -12.55 -3.68 25.14
CA ARG A 233 -12.16 -3.41 26.52
C ARG A 233 -10.66 -3.71 26.67
N PRO A 234 -9.85 -2.85 27.30
CA PRO A 234 -8.58 -3.32 27.84
C PRO A 234 -8.92 -4.41 28.86
N ASN A 235 -8.35 -5.60 28.67
CA ASN A 235 -8.40 -6.64 29.69
C ASN A 235 -7.80 -6.09 30.98
N LEU A 236 -8.55 -6.27 32.07
CA LEU A 236 -8.03 -6.30 33.43
C LEU A 236 -7.00 -7.42 33.56
#